data_AF-A0A9D8ED77-F1
#
_entry.id   AF-A0A9D8ED77-F1
#
_cell.length_a   1.000
_cell.length_b   1.000
_cell.length_c   1.000
_cell.angle_alpha   90.00
_cell.angle_beta   90.00
_cell.angle_gamma   90.00
#
_symmetry.space_group_name_H-M   'P 1'
#
loop_
_entity.id
_entity.type
_entity.pdbx_description
1 polymer ?
#
loop_
_entity_poly.entity_id
_entity_poly.type
_entity_poly.pdbx_seq_one_letter_code
_entity_poly.pdbx_strand_id
1 'polypeptide(L)'
;MTSTSLSSRRGLGGFAALVGGALMIVSVFLPWFDTPAGDVTGWDTYTALSDSGRNIFYEHSFFEDGFSPFFSGVSMLIAGGLLALIGLALVASVRGGAFRLPAAGRLALAVLAILILVAGISNLASLFATGPGRGIVDPGYGLYLLTAGALLGFIGVPVGGGKGRS
;
A
#
# COMPACT_ATOMS: atom_id res chain seq x y z
N MET A 1 -23.95 -21.30 4.59
CA MET A 1 -22.76 -21.55 5.45
C MET A 1 -21.61 -20.54 5.24
N THR A 2 -21.74 -19.54 4.37
CA THR A 2 -20.73 -18.49 4.10
C THR A 2 -20.71 -17.35 5.13
N SER A 3 -21.81 -17.10 5.84
CA SER A 3 -21.90 -16.00 6.80
C SER A 3 -21.07 -16.23 8.07
N THR A 4 -20.86 -17.48 8.48
CA THR A 4 -20.13 -17.81 9.71
C THR A 4 -18.62 -17.63 9.58
N SER A 5 -18.01 -17.84 8.40
CA SER A 5 -16.55 -17.76 8.22
C SER A 5 -16.00 -16.34 8.27
N LEU A 6 -16.77 -15.37 7.76
CA LEU A 6 -16.41 -13.94 7.81
C LEU A 6 -16.64 -13.31 9.18
N SER A 7 -17.42 -13.94 10.07
CA SER A 7 -17.56 -13.47 11.46
C SER A 7 -16.33 -13.77 12.33
N SER A 8 -15.45 -14.67 11.88
CA SER A 8 -14.24 -15.02 12.60
C SER A 8 -13.20 -13.91 12.49
N ARG A 9 -12.43 -13.65 13.56
CA ARG A 9 -11.33 -12.66 13.55
C ARG A 9 -10.34 -12.89 12.39
N ARG A 10 -10.08 -14.16 12.05
CA ARG A 10 -9.28 -14.57 10.89
C ARG A 10 -9.89 -14.14 9.57
N GLY A 11 -11.17 -14.39 9.38
CA GLY A 11 -11.92 -13.97 8.19
C GLY A 11 -11.96 -12.44 8.05
N LEU A 12 -12.28 -11.72 9.12
CA LEU A 12 -12.30 -10.25 9.14
C LEU A 12 -10.92 -9.65 8.86
N GLY A 13 -9.88 -10.13 9.56
CA GLY A 13 -8.52 -9.63 9.38
C GLY A 13 -7.96 -9.94 8.00
N GLY A 14 -8.21 -11.15 7.48
CA GLY A 14 -7.83 -11.52 6.12
C GLY A 14 -8.56 -10.71 5.05
N PHE A 15 -9.86 -10.47 5.24
CA PHE A 15 -10.64 -9.63 4.33
C PHE A 15 -10.16 -8.17 4.36
N ALA A 16 -9.92 -7.59 5.54
CA ALA A 16 -9.37 -6.25 5.67
C ALA A 16 -7.99 -6.13 4.99
N ALA A 17 -7.12 -7.14 5.16
CA ALA A 17 -5.83 -7.17 4.46
C ALA A 17 -5.99 -7.27 2.94
N LEU A 18 -6.95 -8.06 2.46
CA LEU A 18 -7.22 -8.20 1.03
C LEU A 18 -7.77 -6.91 0.41
N VAL A 19 -8.72 -6.26 1.09
CA VAL A 19 -9.23 -4.93 0.68
C VAL A 19 -8.11 -3.91 0.72
N GLY A 20 -7.29 -3.88 1.78
CA GLY A 20 -6.14 -2.98 1.89
C GLY A 20 -5.16 -3.14 0.73
N GLY A 21 -4.80 -4.38 0.37
CA GLY A 21 -3.96 -4.68 -0.77
C GLY A 21 -4.58 -4.26 -2.11
N ALA A 22 -5.88 -4.50 -2.30
CA ALA A 22 -6.60 -4.06 -3.50
C ALA A 22 -6.63 -2.52 -3.64
N LEU A 23 -6.86 -1.80 -2.54
CA LEU A 23 -6.82 -0.33 -2.50
C LEU A 23 -5.43 0.18 -2.87
N MET A 24 -4.36 -0.42 -2.32
CA MET A 24 -3.00 -0.06 -2.69
C MET A 24 -2.73 -0.30 -4.18
N ILE A 25 -3.18 -1.42 -4.75
CA ILE A 25 -2.99 -1.72 -6.18
C ILE A 25 -3.72 -0.69 -7.05
N VAL A 26 -5.01 -0.46 -6.78
CA VAL A 26 -5.81 0.50 -7.56
C VAL A 26 -5.23 1.91 -7.43
N SER A 27 -4.75 2.29 -6.25
CA SER A 27 -4.17 3.61 -6.00
C SER A 27 -3.00 3.96 -6.91
N VAL A 28 -2.23 2.97 -7.39
CA VAL A 28 -1.07 3.21 -8.26
C VAL A 28 -1.49 3.80 -9.61
N PHE A 29 -2.69 3.48 -10.09
CA PHE A 29 -3.22 3.97 -11.36
C PHE A 29 -4.08 5.23 -11.20
N LEU A 30 -4.13 5.78 -9.98
CA LEU A 30 -4.85 7.01 -9.67
C LEU A 30 -3.86 8.16 -9.46
N PRO A 31 -4.31 9.43 -9.62
CA PRO A 31 -3.54 10.62 -9.31
C PRO A 31 -2.95 10.58 -7.90
N TRP A 32 -1.63 10.54 -7.83
CA TRP A 32 -0.84 10.66 -6.61
C TRP A 32 -0.53 12.12 -6.31
N PHE A 33 -0.32 12.91 -7.35
CA PHE A 33 -0.02 14.33 -7.25
C PHE A 33 -0.87 15.12 -8.24
N ASP A 34 -1.45 16.20 -7.74
CA ASP A 34 -2.17 17.18 -8.54
C ASP A 34 -1.21 18.34 -8.80
N THR A 35 -1.07 18.71 -10.08
CA THR A 35 -0.08 19.69 -10.52
C THR A 35 -0.69 20.66 -11.52
N PRO A 36 -0.13 21.87 -11.71
CA PRO A 36 -0.59 22.79 -12.75
C PRO A 36 -0.48 22.22 -14.18
N ALA A 37 0.40 21.23 -14.40
CA ALA A 37 0.61 20.59 -15.70
C ALA A 37 -0.29 19.36 -15.94
N GLY A 38 -0.97 18.87 -14.90
CA GLY A 38 -1.83 17.70 -14.95
C GLY A 38 -1.62 16.73 -13.79
N ASP A 39 -2.49 15.73 -13.71
CA ASP A 39 -2.47 14.73 -12.66
C ASP A 39 -1.36 13.69 -12.91
N VAL A 40 -0.52 13.43 -11.91
CA VAL A 40 0.57 12.45 -11.98
C VAL A 40 0.18 11.22 -11.17
N THR A 41 0.13 10.05 -11.80
CA THR A 41 -0.20 8.78 -11.13
C THR A 41 1.02 8.12 -10.50
N GLY A 42 0.78 7.13 -9.63
CA GLY A 42 1.85 6.29 -9.10
C GLY A 42 2.62 5.55 -10.21
N TRP A 43 1.95 5.11 -11.26
CA TRP A 43 2.61 4.49 -12.41
C TRP A 43 3.54 5.46 -13.14
N ASP A 44 3.15 6.73 -13.26
CA ASP A 44 3.96 7.75 -13.92
C ASP A 44 5.27 8.01 -13.17
N THR A 45 5.26 7.88 -11.82
CA THR A 45 6.50 7.93 -11.03
C THR A 45 7.47 6.81 -11.37
N TYR A 46 6.97 5.62 -11.72
CA TYR A 46 7.81 4.52 -12.17
C TYR A 46 8.35 4.78 -13.57
N THR A 47 7.52 5.22 -14.52
CA THR A 47 7.98 5.52 -15.87
C THR A 47 8.99 6.66 -15.88
N ALA A 48 8.80 7.70 -15.04
CA ALA A 48 9.77 8.77 -14.89
C ALA A 48 11.13 8.27 -14.35
N LEU A 49 11.11 7.35 -13.38
CA LEU A 49 12.32 6.72 -12.83
C LEU A 49 12.97 5.71 -13.79
N SER A 50 12.19 4.98 -14.59
CA SER A 50 12.73 4.03 -15.57
C SER A 50 13.23 4.73 -16.84
N ASP A 51 12.65 5.88 -17.17
CA ASP A 51 12.98 6.71 -18.33
C ASP A 51 13.90 7.88 -17.97
N SER A 52 14.58 7.84 -16.82
CA SER A 52 15.50 8.87 -16.28
C SER A 52 16.79 9.05 -17.09
N GLY A 53 16.61 9.19 -18.39
CA GLY A 53 17.55 9.74 -19.35
C GLY A 53 16.84 10.34 -20.59
N ARG A 54 15.50 10.39 -20.67
CA ARG A 54 14.78 10.92 -21.84
C ARG A 54 13.43 11.63 -21.60
N ASN A 55 12.88 11.72 -20.38
CA ASN A 55 11.57 12.35 -20.18
C ASN A 55 11.71 13.82 -19.69
N ILE A 56 12.17 14.66 -20.62
CA ILE A 56 12.46 16.10 -20.48
C ILE A 56 11.34 16.95 -19.88
N PHE A 57 10.08 16.49 -19.90
CA PHE A 57 8.95 17.21 -19.27
C PHE A 57 8.91 17.02 -17.74
N TYR A 58 9.36 15.86 -17.23
CA TYR A 58 9.30 15.51 -15.80
C TYR A 58 10.60 15.80 -15.06
N GLU A 59 11.75 15.67 -15.76
CA GLU A 59 13.09 15.75 -15.18
C GLU A 59 13.44 17.17 -14.70
N HIS A 60 13.03 18.23 -15.43
CA HIS A 60 13.43 19.61 -15.13
C HIS A 60 12.44 20.45 -14.32
N SER A 61 11.22 19.98 -14.03
CA SER A 61 10.20 20.81 -13.36
C SER A 61 9.61 20.20 -12.07
N PHE A 62 9.81 18.90 -11.82
CA PHE A 62 9.13 18.20 -10.73
C PHE A 62 10.05 17.51 -9.74
N PHE A 63 11.12 16.87 -10.21
CA PHE A 63 12.00 16.04 -9.36
C PHE A 63 13.35 16.69 -9.03
N GLU A 64 13.76 17.73 -9.76
CA GLU A 64 14.98 18.52 -9.46
C GLU A 64 14.72 19.65 -8.43
N ASP A 65 13.51 20.19 -8.34
CA ASP A 65 13.15 21.31 -7.44
C ASP A 65 12.62 20.87 -6.05
N GLY A 66 13.26 19.84 -5.46
CA GLY A 66 13.19 19.58 -4.01
C GLY A 66 12.29 18.44 -3.51
N PHE A 67 11.53 17.75 -4.38
CA PHE A 67 10.69 16.61 -3.97
C PHE A 67 10.84 15.41 -4.89
N SER A 68 11.13 14.24 -4.31
CA SER A 68 11.10 12.95 -5.00
C SER A 68 10.30 11.93 -4.17
N PRO A 69 9.35 11.20 -4.78
CA PRO A 69 8.62 10.15 -4.10
C PRO A 69 9.61 9.07 -3.68
N PHE A 70 9.58 8.73 -2.40
CA PHE A 70 10.53 7.79 -1.80
C PHE A 70 10.39 6.37 -2.38
N PHE A 71 9.18 6.03 -2.83
CA PHE A 71 8.89 4.77 -3.50
C PHE A 71 8.05 4.99 -4.76
N SER A 72 8.36 4.23 -5.83
CA SER A 72 7.62 4.26 -7.09
C SER A 72 6.29 3.50 -7.02
N GLY A 73 5.43 3.72 -8.02
CA GLY A 73 4.21 2.94 -8.20
C GLY A 73 4.44 1.43 -8.26
N VAL A 74 5.52 0.97 -8.91
CA VAL A 74 5.87 -0.45 -8.99
C VAL A 74 6.19 -1.03 -7.61
N SER A 75 6.92 -0.29 -6.77
CA SER A 75 7.17 -0.72 -5.38
C SER A 75 5.86 -0.88 -4.60
N MET A 76 4.90 0.02 -4.81
CA MET A 76 3.57 -0.07 -4.18
C MET A 76 2.69 -1.19 -4.74
N LEU A 77 2.79 -1.51 -6.04
CA LEU A 77 2.11 -2.66 -6.63
C LEU A 77 2.61 -3.97 -6.00
N ILE A 78 3.92 -4.12 -5.82
CA ILE A 78 4.51 -5.29 -5.17
C ILE A 78 4.05 -5.37 -3.71
N ALA A 79 4.09 -4.26 -2.98
CA ALA A 79 3.64 -4.18 -1.59
C ALA A 79 2.14 -4.54 -1.45
N GLY A 80 1.29 -3.95 -2.29
CA GLY A 80 -0.15 -4.23 -2.33
C GLY A 80 -0.46 -5.67 -2.73
N GLY A 81 0.29 -6.23 -3.69
CA GLY A 81 0.21 -7.63 -4.09
C GLY A 81 0.56 -8.59 -2.95
N LEU A 82 1.68 -8.35 -2.25
CA LEU A 82 2.07 -9.12 -1.07
C LEU A 82 0.99 -9.06 0.01
N LEU A 83 0.45 -7.87 0.29
CA LEU A 83 -0.62 -7.69 1.27
C LEU A 83 -1.90 -8.45 0.89
N ALA A 84 -2.29 -8.41 -0.39
CA ALA A 84 -3.43 -9.15 -0.91
C ALA A 84 -3.23 -10.67 -0.77
N LEU A 85 -2.02 -11.18 -1.05
CA LEU A 85 -1.68 -12.60 -0.86
C LEU A 85 -1.75 -13.00 0.62
N ILE A 86 -1.31 -12.14 1.54
CA ILE A 86 -1.44 -12.37 2.98
C ILE A 86 -2.93 -12.44 3.36
N GLY A 87 -3.73 -11.49 2.89
CA GLY A 87 -5.18 -11.48 3.12
C GLY A 87 -5.87 -12.74 2.61
N LEU A 88 -5.53 -13.15 1.38
CA LEU A 88 -6.05 -14.38 0.77
C LEU A 88 -5.65 -15.62 1.56
N ALA A 89 -4.39 -15.73 1.99
CA ALA A 89 -3.92 -16.83 2.83
C ALA A 89 -4.66 -16.88 4.17
N LEU A 90 -4.91 -15.73 4.81
CA LEU A 90 -5.68 -15.65 6.05
C LEU A 90 -7.13 -16.08 5.85
N VAL A 91 -7.80 -15.64 4.78
CA VAL A 91 -9.18 -16.04 4.46
C VAL A 91 -9.26 -17.54 4.13
N ALA A 92 -8.33 -18.06 3.32
CA ALA A 92 -8.26 -19.47 2.97
C ALA A 92 -8.03 -20.36 4.21
N SER A 93 -7.23 -19.87 5.17
CA SER A 93 -6.95 -20.59 6.43
C SER A 93 -8.17 -20.78 7.35
N VAL A 94 -9.29 -20.08 7.08
CA VAL A 94 -10.54 -20.25 7.83
C VAL A 94 -11.20 -21.59 7.53
N ARG A 95 -11.02 -22.14 6.32
CA ARG A 95 -11.71 -23.36 5.86
C ARG A 95 -10.94 -24.66 6.12
N GLY A 96 -9.67 -24.59 6.47
CA GLY A 96 -8.85 -25.78 6.77
C GLY A 96 -7.73 -25.42 7.72
N GLY A 97 -7.56 -26.22 8.78
CA GLY A 97 -6.55 -26.02 9.83
C GLY A 97 -5.08 -26.05 9.37
N ALA A 98 -4.81 -26.03 8.07
CA ALA A 98 -3.51 -26.17 7.41
C ALA A 98 -2.58 -24.96 7.62
N PHE A 99 -3.11 -23.74 7.82
CA PHE A 99 -2.28 -22.55 8.06
C PHE A 99 -2.16 -22.22 9.55
N ARG A 100 -1.68 -23.19 10.35
CA ARG A 100 -1.14 -22.89 11.68
C ARG A 100 0.27 -22.35 11.51
N LEU A 101 0.38 -21.07 11.16
CA LEU A 101 1.68 -20.41 11.09
C LEU A 101 2.40 -20.53 12.44
N PRO A 102 3.64 -21.05 12.47
CA PRO A 102 4.47 -21.04 13.68
C PRO A 102 4.70 -19.60 14.14
N ALA A 103 5.14 -19.40 15.39
CA ALA A 103 5.35 -18.08 15.96
C ALA A 103 6.25 -17.19 15.06
N ALA A 104 7.31 -17.78 14.49
CA ALA A 104 8.19 -17.11 13.52
C ALA A 104 7.46 -16.66 12.25
N GLY A 105 6.54 -17.47 11.71
CA GLY A 105 5.75 -17.10 10.54
C GLY A 105 4.81 -15.93 10.80
N ARG A 106 4.21 -15.85 12.00
CA ARG A 106 3.37 -14.71 12.39
C ARG A 106 4.18 -13.44 12.60
N LEU A 107 5.38 -13.57 13.19
CA LEU A 107 6.30 -12.46 13.34
C LEU A 107 6.73 -11.92 11.96
N ALA A 108 7.06 -12.80 11.02
CA ALA A 108 7.40 -12.40 9.66
C ALA A 108 6.26 -11.65 8.97
N LEU A 109 5.02 -12.12 9.09
CA LEU A 109 3.85 -11.40 8.56
C LEU A 109 3.62 -10.04 9.23
N ALA A 110 3.84 -9.94 10.54
CA ALA A 110 3.72 -8.68 11.26
C ALA A 110 4.80 -7.67 10.82
N VAL A 111 6.06 -8.12 10.70
CA VAL A 111 7.16 -7.29 10.18
C VAL A 111 6.87 -6.84 8.76
N LEU A 112 6.42 -7.74 7.89
CA LEU A 112 6.07 -7.40 6.51
C LEU A 112 4.92 -6.38 6.44
N ALA A 113 3.89 -6.53 7.28
CA ALA A 113 2.80 -5.56 7.37
C ALA A 113 3.28 -4.18 7.84
N ILE A 114 4.24 -4.11 8.78
CA ILE A 114 4.88 -2.86 9.20
C ILE A 114 5.64 -2.23 8.05
N LEU A 115 6.43 -3.01 7.30
CA LEU A 115 7.19 -2.49 6.16
C LEU A 115 6.27 -1.93 5.07
N ILE A 116 5.17 -2.63 4.77
CA ILE A 116 4.16 -2.18 3.82
C ILE A 116 3.48 -0.89 4.30
N LEU A 117 3.17 -0.79 5.60
CA LEU A 117 2.62 0.43 6.19
C LEU A 117 3.57 1.62 6.05
N VAL A 118 4.83 1.43 6.44
CA VAL A 118 5.86 2.47 6.32
C VAL A 118 5.95 2.92 4.87
N ALA A 119 6.07 1.99 3.93
CA ALA A 119 6.11 2.30 2.50
C ALA A 119 4.87 3.11 2.04
N GLY A 120 3.66 2.66 2.38
CA GLY A 120 2.40 3.31 1.98
C GLY A 120 2.14 4.69 2.60
N ILE A 121 2.80 5.02 3.71
CA ILE A 121 2.73 6.35 4.35
C ILE A 121 3.89 7.25 3.89
N SER A 122 5.06 6.69 3.60
CA SER A 122 6.27 7.46 3.30
C SER A 122 6.10 8.47 2.16
N ASN A 123 5.37 8.13 1.10
CA ASN A 123 5.18 9.07 -0.02
C ASN A 123 4.34 10.29 0.39
N LEU A 124 3.26 10.09 1.16
CA LEU A 124 2.43 11.16 1.68
C LEU A 124 3.18 11.99 2.74
N ALA A 125 3.92 11.33 3.63
CA ALA A 125 4.73 11.98 4.64
C ALA A 125 5.86 12.81 4.02
N SER A 126 6.53 12.29 2.98
CA SER A 126 7.57 12.99 2.24
C SER A 126 7.00 14.27 1.60
N LEU A 127 5.83 14.19 0.96
CA LEU A 127 5.21 15.36 0.34
C LEU A 127 4.90 16.45 1.36
N PHE A 128 4.37 16.10 2.53
CA PHE A 128 4.10 17.09 3.58
C PHE A 128 5.36 17.63 4.26
N ALA A 129 6.45 16.87 4.29
CA ALA A 129 7.68 17.27 4.95
C ALA A 129 8.61 18.09 4.04
N THR A 130 8.68 17.75 2.75
CA THR A 130 9.65 18.29 1.80
C THR A 130 9.04 18.79 0.50
N GLY A 131 7.71 18.78 0.37
CA GLY A 131 7.04 19.26 -0.84
C GLY A 131 7.28 20.75 -1.09
N PRO A 132 7.25 21.20 -2.35
CA PRO A 132 7.55 22.58 -2.75
C PRO A 132 6.48 23.61 -2.31
N GLY A 133 5.43 23.17 -1.61
CA GLY A 133 4.34 24.01 -1.11
C GLY A 133 3.04 23.81 -1.89
N ARG A 134 1.93 24.29 -1.31
CA ARG A 134 0.57 24.17 -1.87
C ARG A 134 0.46 24.92 -3.20
N GLY A 135 -0.26 24.33 -4.17
CA GLY A 135 -0.47 24.90 -5.50
C GLY A 135 0.65 24.64 -6.50
N ILE A 136 1.75 24.01 -6.08
CA ILE A 136 2.80 23.49 -6.97
C ILE A 136 2.66 21.97 -7.08
N VAL A 137 2.62 21.29 -5.93
CA VAL A 137 2.37 19.85 -5.83
C VAL A 137 1.43 19.60 -4.66
N ASP A 138 0.20 19.21 -4.96
CA ASP A 138 -0.77 18.84 -3.95
C ASP A 138 -1.02 17.32 -3.95
N PRO A 139 -1.34 16.72 -2.80
CA PRO A 139 -1.62 15.28 -2.72
C PRO A 139 -2.92 14.94 -3.47
N GLY A 140 -2.79 14.10 -4.49
CA GLY A 140 -3.93 13.51 -5.20
C GLY A 140 -4.63 12.43 -4.38
N TYR A 141 -5.88 12.11 -4.75
CA TYR A 141 -6.70 11.13 -4.04
C TYR A 141 -6.13 9.70 -4.05
N GLY A 142 -5.33 9.35 -5.05
CA GLY A 142 -4.59 8.09 -5.11
C GLY A 142 -3.60 7.95 -3.95
N LEU A 143 -2.91 9.02 -3.54
CA LEU A 143 -1.98 8.96 -2.41
C LEU A 143 -2.70 8.70 -1.08
N TYR A 144 -3.86 9.34 -0.88
CA TYR A 144 -4.71 9.08 0.27
C TYR A 144 -5.26 7.64 0.28
N LEU A 145 -5.66 7.14 -0.89
CA LEU A 145 -6.15 5.76 -1.04
C LEU A 145 -5.05 4.73 -0.75
N LEU A 146 -3.81 5.00 -1.20
CA LEU A 146 -2.64 4.19 -0.92
C LEU A 146 -2.41 4.09 0.60
N THR A 147 -2.37 5.24 1.28
CA THR A 147 -2.18 5.30 2.73
C THR A 147 -3.32 4.60 3.48
N ALA A 148 -4.58 4.81 3.08
CA ALA A 148 -5.72 4.13 3.68
C ALA A 148 -5.66 2.62 3.47
N GLY A 149 -5.28 2.17 2.28
CA GLY A 149 -5.08 0.75 1.96
C GLY A 149 -3.99 0.11 2.81
N ALA A 150 -2.86 0.80 2.98
CA ALA A 150 -1.74 0.34 3.81
C ALA A 150 -2.14 0.25 5.29
N LEU A 151 -2.88 1.23 5.83
CA LEU A 151 -3.41 1.21 7.19
C LEU A 151 -4.40 0.06 7.42
N LEU A 152 -5.35 -0.10 6.50
CA LEU A 152 -6.34 -1.19 6.58
C LEU A 152 -5.65 -2.56 6.51
N GLY A 153 -4.65 -2.69 5.64
CA GLY A 153 -3.76 -3.82 5.53
C GLY A 153 -3.07 -4.17 6.83
N PHE A 154 -2.38 -3.18 7.38
CA PHE A 154 -1.64 -3.30 8.63
C PHE A 154 -2.53 -3.69 9.81
N ILE A 155 -3.76 -3.20 9.88
CA ILE A 155 -4.71 -3.59 10.94
C ILE A 155 -5.26 -4.99 10.70
N GLY A 156 -5.52 -5.35 9.44
CA GLY A 156 -6.07 -6.66 9.07
C GLY A 156 -5.15 -7.83 9.43
N VAL A 157 -3.85 -7.70 9.19
CA VAL A 157 -2.86 -8.75 9.45
C VAL A 157 -2.80 -9.21 10.93
N PRO A 158 -2.66 -8.36 11.95
CA PRO A 158 -2.66 -8.75 13.36
C PRO A 158 -4.04 -9.23 13.84
N VAL A 159 -5.13 -8.63 13.36
CA VAL A 159 -6.49 -9.08 13.67
C VAL A 159 -6.71 -10.52 13.17
N GLY A 160 -6.21 -10.84 11.98
CA GLY A 160 -6.31 -12.18 11.41
C GLY A 160 -5.28 -13.17 11.97
N GLY A 161 -4.06 -12.72 12.25
CA GLY A 161 -2.95 -13.55 12.73
C GLY A 161 -2.95 -13.83 14.23
N GLY A 162 -3.74 -13.09 15.01
CA GLY A 162 -3.83 -13.22 16.46
C GLY A 162 -4.18 -14.63 16.94
N LYS A 163 -3.58 -15.06 18.05
CA LYS A 163 -3.96 -16.29 18.76
C LYS A 163 -5.37 -16.07 19.31
N GLY A 164 -6.36 -16.80 18.78
CA GLY A 164 -7.68 -16.86 19.43
C GLY A 164 -7.49 -17.36 20.86
N ARG A 165 -8.13 -16.71 21.83
CA ARG A 165 -8.24 -17.24 23.19
C ARG A 165 -9.07 -18.52 23.07
N SER A 166 -8.38 -19.66 23.02
CA SER A 166 -8.94 -20.99 23.24
C SER A 166 -8.58 -21.41 24.64
#